data_AF-A0A9X8VBS6-F1
#
_entry.id   AF-A0A9X8VBS6-F1
#
_cell.length_a   1.000
_cell.length_b   1.000
_cell.length_c   1.000
_cell.angle_alpha   90.00
_cell.angle_beta   90.00
_cell.angle_gamma   90.00
#
_symmetry.space_group_name_H-M   'P 1'
#
loop_
_entity.id
_entity.type
_entity.pdbx_description
1 polymer ?
#
loop_
_entity_poly.entity_id
_entity_poly.type
_entity_poly.pdbx_seq_one_letter_code
_entity_poly.pdbx_strand_id
1 'polypeptide(L)'
;TWHLPCCDERLTYAQFAALACEVFGKDISYSVIGKWALIAAGLFSSGAREMRELLPRYEHDNLFDSTKFKQRFPDFAVTTYRAGLETIWREWKNAQAPR
;
A
#
# COMPACT_ATOMS: atom_id res chain seq x y z
N THR A 1 -10.00 18.02 -3.10
CA THR A 1 -9.26 19.01 -2.28
C THR A 1 -7.88 19.23 -2.91
N TRP A 2 -7.00 20.07 -2.35
CA TRP A 2 -5.62 20.21 -2.83
C TRP A 2 -4.74 19.15 -2.18
N HIS A 3 -4.73 17.95 -2.76
CA HIS A 3 -3.85 16.85 -2.37
C HIS A 3 -2.92 16.48 -3.52
N LEU A 4 -1.80 15.84 -3.20
CA LEU A 4 -0.94 15.24 -4.22
C LEU A 4 -1.75 14.24 -5.07
N PRO A 5 -1.54 14.22 -6.40
CA PRO A 5 -2.29 13.34 -7.27
C PRO A 5 -1.95 11.88 -6.98
N CYS A 6 -2.98 11.05 -6.83
CA CYS A 6 -2.86 9.62 -6.63
C CYS A 6 -3.71 8.87 -7.65
N CYS A 7 -3.45 7.57 -7.82
CA CYS A 7 -4.28 6.72 -8.66
C CYS A 7 -5.75 6.79 -8.20
N ASP A 8 -6.69 6.83 -9.15
CA ASP A 8 -8.12 6.89 -8.86
C ASP A 8 -8.73 5.52 -8.52
N GLU A 9 -8.00 4.44 -8.81
CA GLU A 9 -8.38 3.10 -8.37
C GLU A 9 -8.53 3.06 -6.85
N ARG A 10 -9.64 2.47 -6.39
CA ARG A 10 -9.98 2.33 -4.96
C ARG A 10 -9.93 0.85 -4.59
N LEU A 11 -8.73 0.28 -4.65
CA LEU A 11 -8.51 -1.11 -4.26
C LEU A 11 -8.71 -1.25 -2.75
N THR A 12 -9.40 -2.31 -2.33
CA THR A 12 -9.35 -2.76 -0.94
C THR A 12 -7.93 -3.27 -0.61
N TYR A 13 -7.58 -3.35 0.67
CA TYR A 13 -6.28 -3.92 1.08
C TYR A 13 -6.06 -5.34 0.55
N ALA A 14 -7.11 -6.16 0.52
CA ALA A 14 -7.05 -7.51 -0.03
C ALA A 14 -6.76 -7.51 -1.54
N GLN A 15 -7.42 -6.62 -2.30
CA GLN A 15 -7.17 -6.47 -3.74
C GLN A 15 -5.76 -5.94 -4.03
N PHE A 16 -5.28 -4.98 -3.24
CA PHE A 16 -3.92 -4.46 -3.37
C PHE A 16 -2.87 -5.54 -3.09
N ALA A 17 -3.05 -6.32 -2.02
CA ALA A 17 -2.19 -7.46 -1.71
C ALA A 17 -2.20 -8.52 -2.83
N ALA A 18 -3.38 -8.86 -3.35
CA ALA A 18 -3.52 -9.80 -4.47
C ALA A 18 -2.78 -9.30 -5.73
N LEU A 19 -2.94 -8.03 -6.08
CA LEU A 19 -2.25 -7.40 -7.21
C LEU A 19 -0.72 -7.44 -7.02
N ALA A 20 -0.23 -7.15 -5.81
CA ALA A 20 1.19 -7.22 -5.51
C ALA A 20 1.75 -8.65 -5.65
N CYS A 21 1.04 -9.65 -5.11
CA CYS A 21 1.38 -11.06 -5.28
C CYS A 21 1.44 -11.46 -6.76
N GLU A 22 0.45 -11.07 -7.56
CA GLU A 22 0.42 -11.31 -9.00
C GLU A 22 1.65 -10.72 -9.70
N VAL A 23 1.93 -9.43 -9.49
CA VAL A 23 3.07 -8.73 -10.12
C VAL A 23 4.41 -9.34 -9.71
N PHE A 24 4.52 -9.81 -8.45
CA PHE A 24 5.76 -10.36 -7.92
C PHE A 24 5.91 -11.86 -8.21
N GLY A 25 4.91 -12.49 -8.84
CA GLY A 25 4.90 -13.93 -9.10
C GLY A 25 4.89 -14.77 -7.82
N LYS A 26 4.11 -14.35 -6.83
CA LYS A 26 3.95 -15.02 -5.53
C LYS A 26 2.51 -15.50 -5.36
N ASP A 27 2.36 -16.63 -4.69
CA ASP A 27 1.04 -17.09 -4.27
C ASP A 27 0.43 -16.12 -3.26
N ILE A 28 -0.89 -15.97 -3.33
CA ILE A 28 -1.65 -15.15 -2.38
C ILE A 28 -1.80 -15.96 -1.09
N SER A 29 -0.85 -15.80 -0.17
CA SER A 29 -0.94 -16.36 1.17
C SER A 29 -0.78 -15.27 2.23
N TYR A 30 -1.85 -14.95 2.93
CA TYR A 30 -1.80 -14.06 4.09
C TYR A 30 -2.81 -14.49 5.16
N SER A 31 -2.50 -14.17 6.42
CA SER A 31 -3.39 -14.33 7.55
C SER A 31 -3.77 -12.95 8.10
N VAL A 32 -5.04 -12.75 8.45
CA VAL A 32 -5.50 -11.52 9.11
C VAL A 32 -5.36 -11.68 10.61
N ILE A 33 -4.56 -10.82 11.24
CA ILE A 33 -4.41 -10.79 12.70
C ILE A 33 -5.48 -9.89 13.30
N GLY A 34 -6.26 -10.41 14.25
CA GLY A 34 -7.28 -9.62 14.93
C GLY A 34 -6.70 -8.52 15.82
N LYS A 35 -7.45 -7.42 15.98
CA LYS A 35 -7.06 -6.25 16.80
C LYS A 35 -6.60 -6.64 18.22
N TRP A 36 -7.31 -7.56 18.87
CA TRP A 36 -6.96 -8.03 20.22
C TRP A 36 -5.61 -8.76 20.26
N ALA A 37 -5.32 -9.60 19.27
CA ALA A 37 -4.04 -10.28 19.18
C ALA A 37 -2.89 -9.29 18.94
N LEU A 38 -3.10 -8.26 18.11
CA LEU A 38 -2.12 -7.17 17.93
C LEU A 38 -1.90 -6.34 19.20
N ILE A 39 -2.96 -6.04 19.96
CA ILE A 39 -2.84 -5.34 21.25
C ILE A 39 -2.01 -6.16 22.24
N ALA A 40 -2.30 -7.46 22.36
CA ALA A 40 -1.54 -8.36 23.22
C ALA A 40 -0.07 -8.44 22.80
N ALA A 41 0.21 -8.62 21.50
CA ALA A 41 1.57 -8.64 20.96
C ALA A 41 2.34 -7.34 21.24
N GLY A 42 1.66 -6.18 21.23
CA GLY A 42 2.24 -4.88 21.52
C GLY A 42 2.70 -4.67 22.97
N LEU A 43 2.37 -5.58 23.89
CA LEU A 43 2.90 -5.57 25.26
C LEU A 43 4.28 -6.23 25.36
N PHE A 44 4.63 -7.09 24.39
CA PHE A 44 5.86 -7.89 24.42
C PHE A 44 6.85 -7.53 23.30
N SER A 45 6.44 -6.73 22.30
CA SER A 45 7.28 -6.32 21.18
C SER A 45 7.10 -4.83 20.83
N SER A 46 8.21 -4.12 20.72
CA SER A 46 8.23 -2.71 20.27
C SER A 46 7.69 -2.55 18.85
N GLY A 47 8.03 -3.47 17.94
CA GLY A 47 7.52 -3.44 16.56
C GLY A 47 6.00 -3.64 16.49
N ALA A 48 5.45 -4.57 17.28
CA ALA A 48 4.00 -4.75 17.36
C ALA A 48 3.29 -3.53 17.97
N ARG A 49 3.97 -2.82 18.90
CA ARG A 49 3.47 -1.56 19.45
C ARG A 49 3.39 -0.46 18.40
N GLU A 50 4.41 -0.29 17.56
CA GLU A 50 4.39 0.67 16.45
C GLU A 50 3.29 0.36 15.43
N MET A 51 3.11 -0.92 15.08
CA MET A 51 2.01 -1.34 14.19
C MET A 51 0.63 -0.96 14.77
N ARG A 52 0.46 -1.06 16.09
CA ARG A 52 -0.78 -0.66 16.76
C ARG A 52 -1.06 0.84 16.67
N GLU A 53 -0.04 1.69 16.70
CA GLU A 53 -0.21 3.15 16.52
C GLU A 53 -0.71 3.50 15.12
N LEU A 54 -0.47 2.65 14.14
CA LEU A 54 -0.97 2.82 12.79
C LEU A 54 -2.41 2.31 12.61
N LEU A 55 -2.89 1.39 13.46
CA LEU A 55 -4.22 0.76 13.30
C LEU A 55 -5.37 1.75 13.18
N PRO A 56 -5.45 2.86 13.95
CA PRO A 56 -6.53 3.84 13.77
C PRO A 56 -6.63 4.38 12.34
N ARG A 57 -5.52 4.45 11.60
CA ARG A 57 -5.54 4.86 10.19
C ARG A 57 -6.19 3.82 9.29
N TYR A 58 -6.07 2.54 9.62
CA TYR A 58 -6.63 1.43 8.83
C TYR A 58 -8.09 1.10 9.18
N GLU A 59 -8.64 1.69 10.26
CA GLU A 59 -10.05 1.50 10.66
C GLU A 59 -11.03 2.23 9.73
N HIS A 60 -10.55 3.16 8.92
CA HIS A 60 -11.37 3.98 8.03
C HIS A 60 -10.82 3.97 6.60
N ASP A 61 -11.71 4.19 5.63
CA ASP A 61 -11.34 4.32 4.22
C ASP A 61 -10.67 5.68 3.98
N ASN A 62 -9.34 5.68 3.85
CA ASN A 62 -8.56 6.88 3.52
C ASN A 62 -8.64 7.17 2.02
N LEU A 63 -9.76 7.74 1.57
CA LEU A 63 -9.94 8.13 0.18
C LEU A 63 -9.36 9.53 -0.08
N PHE A 64 -8.32 9.60 -0.92
CA PHE A 64 -7.69 10.86 -1.31
C PHE A 64 -8.39 11.50 -2.51
N ASP A 65 -8.95 12.70 -2.32
CA ASP A 65 -9.48 13.53 -3.40
C ASP A 65 -8.42 14.54 -3.89
N SER A 66 -7.88 14.25 -5.08
CA SER A 66 -6.92 15.10 -5.80
C SER A 66 -7.53 15.79 -7.03
N THR A 67 -8.86 15.88 -7.12
CA THR A 67 -9.59 16.42 -8.29
C THR A 67 -9.12 17.84 -8.67
N LYS A 68 -8.96 18.74 -7.68
CA LYS A 68 -8.51 20.12 -7.92
C LYS A 68 -7.11 20.18 -8.53
N PHE A 69 -6.21 19.29 -8.09
CA PHE A 69 -4.86 19.20 -8.64
C PHE A 69 -4.89 18.72 -10.09
N LYS A 70 -5.60 17.61 -10.35
CA LYS A 70 -5.69 17.00 -11.69
C LYS A 70 -6.33 17.94 -12.72
N GLN A 71 -7.33 18.71 -12.31
CA GLN A 71 -7.93 19.75 -13.15
C GLN A 71 -6.95 20.89 -13.48
N ARG A 72 -6.11 21.28 -12.51
CA ARG A 72 -5.11 22.34 -12.69
C ARG A 72 -3.91 21.91 -13.53
N PHE A 73 -3.58 20.63 -13.51
CA PHE A 73 -2.42 20.02 -14.19
C PHE A 73 -2.86 18.76 -14.94
N PRO A 74 -3.64 18.89 -16.03
CA PRO A 74 -4.21 17.74 -16.74
C PRO A 74 -3.16 16.83 -17.36
N ASP A 75 -2.00 17.37 -17.70
CA ASP A 75 -0.89 16.62 -18.32
C ASP A 75 -0.02 15.90 -17.30
N PHE A 76 -0.29 16.04 -15.99
CA PHE A 76 0.45 15.33 -14.96
C PHE A 76 0.09 13.84 -14.98
N ALA A 77 1.03 13.00 -15.39
CA ALA A 77 0.85 11.56 -15.42
C ALA A 77 0.83 10.96 -14.00
N VAL A 78 -0.25 10.27 -13.66
CA VAL A 78 -0.39 9.55 -12.39
C VAL A 78 -0.06 8.09 -12.59
N THR A 79 0.89 7.57 -11.81
CA THR A 79 1.26 6.16 -11.82
C THR A 79 0.13 5.29 -11.26
N THR A 80 -0.24 4.23 -11.97
CA THR A 80 -1.20 3.23 -11.49
C THR A 80 -0.57 2.29 -10.46
N TYR A 81 -1.36 1.60 -9.66
CA TYR A 81 -0.83 0.63 -8.70
C TYR A 81 0.01 -0.46 -9.38
N ARG A 82 -0.48 -1.02 -10.48
CA ARG A 82 0.25 -2.04 -11.25
C ARG A 82 1.59 -1.52 -11.76
N ALA A 83 1.61 -0.36 -12.41
CA ALA A 83 2.85 0.22 -12.94
C ALA A 83 3.87 0.52 -11.83
N GLY A 84 3.40 1.01 -10.68
CA GLY A 84 4.24 1.23 -9.50
C GLY A 84 4.83 -0.08 -8.95
N LEU A 85 3.99 -1.11 -8.78
CA LEU A 85 4.42 -2.43 -8.33
C LEU A 85 5.43 -3.08 -9.29
N GLU A 86 5.19 -3.00 -10.60
CA GLU A 86 6.09 -3.53 -11.63
C GLU A 86 7.46 -2.82 -11.60
N THR A 87 7.46 -1.51 -11.35
CA THR A 87 8.67 -0.71 -11.21
C THR A 87 9.46 -1.14 -9.98
N ILE A 88 8.81 -1.19 -8.81
CA ILE A 88 9.41 -1.65 -7.55
C ILE A 88 9.98 -3.06 -7.71
N TRP A 89 9.24 -3.97 -8.34
CA TRP A 89 9.68 -5.35 -8.55
C TRP A 89 10.93 -5.43 -9.43
N ARG A 90 10.96 -4.64 -10.50
CA ARG A 90 12.12 -4.55 -11.39
C ARG A 90 13.35 -4.04 -10.63
N GLU A 91 13.19 -2.96 -9.88
CA GLU A 91 14.28 -2.39 -9.05
C GLU A 91 14.79 -3.40 -8.02
N TRP A 92 13.89 -4.10 -7.33
CA TRP A 92 14.25 -5.11 -6.34
C TRP A 92 15.02 -6.30 -6.93
N LYS A 93 14.63 -6.77 -8.12
CA LYS A 93 15.37 -7.82 -8.83
C LYS A 93 16.75 -7.34 -9.26
N ASN A 94 16.85 -6.11 -9.77
CA ASN A 94 18.13 -5.53 -10.19
C ASN A 94 19.09 -5.36 -9.01
N ALA A 95 18.58 -4.97 -7.84
CA ALA A 95 19.39 -4.81 -6.62
C ALA A 95 19.97 -6.14 -6.08
N GLN A 96 19.40 -7.28 -6.46
CA GLN A 96 19.87 -8.61 -6.06
C GLN A 96 20.69 -9.35 -7.13
N ALA A 97 20.79 -8.80 -8.33
CA ALA A 97 21.64 -9.38 -9.35
C ALA A 97 23.12 -9.30 -8.88
N PRO A 98 23.90 -10.39 -8.97
CA PRO A 98 25.33 -10.30 -8.71
C PRO A 98 25.95 -9.28 -9.68
N ARG A 99 26.80 -8.39 -9.14
CA ARG A 99 27.50 -7.37 -9.92
C ARG A 99 28.46 -7.99 -10.94
#